data_AF-A0A969JL02-F1
#
_entry.id   AF-A0A969JL02-F1
#
_cell.length_a   1.000
_cell.length_b   1.000
_cell.length_c   1.000
_cell.angle_alpha   90.00
_cell.angle_beta   90.00
_cell.angle_gamma   90.00
#
_symmetry.space_group_name_H-M   'P 1'
#
loop_
_entity.id
_entity.type
_entity.pdbx_description
1 polymer ?
#
loop_
_entity_poly.entity_id
_entity_poly.type
_entity_poly.pdbx_seq_one_letter_code
_entity_poly.pdbx_strand_id
1 'polypeptide(L)'
;MLQLKSPWRDGTTHLRLSPLEFMQRLAALVPRPRLHLIRFHGVLAPHAGLRAAIVPGTLEKASEPAHEPAHAAARLSWARLLKRVFDIDIEHCPACGGTLKIIAAIEEPAVIVRILTHLGLPARAPPRSPARLPELFQAA
;
A
#
# COMPACT_ATOMS: atom_id res chain seq x y z
N MET A 1 -5.43 -26.37 21.09
CA MET A 1 -5.23 -25.83 22.45
C MET A 1 -4.23 -24.70 22.33
N LEU A 2 -4.60 -23.48 22.71
CA LEU A 2 -3.75 -22.29 22.61
C LEU A 2 -3.25 -21.94 24.02
N GLN A 3 -1.95 -21.94 24.25
CA GLN A 3 -1.36 -21.57 25.54
C GLN A 3 -1.23 -20.04 25.63
N LEU A 4 -1.66 -19.47 26.76
CA LEU A 4 -1.55 -18.03 27.02
C LEU A 4 -0.14 -17.68 27.49
N LYS A 5 0.36 -16.50 27.10
CA LYS A 5 1.68 -16.00 27.52
C LYS A 5 1.75 -15.73 29.02
N SER A 6 0.63 -15.37 29.63
CA SER A 6 0.49 -15.17 31.07
C SER A 6 -0.88 -15.67 31.52
N PRO A 7 -1.00 -16.29 32.71
CA PRO A 7 -2.27 -16.75 33.23
C PRO A 7 -3.20 -15.56 33.48
N TRP A 8 -4.49 -15.77 33.29
CA TRP A 8 -5.50 -14.78 33.69
C TRP A 8 -5.69 -14.76 35.21
N ARG A 9 -6.44 -13.76 35.70
CA ARG A 9 -6.69 -13.54 37.14
C ARG A 9 -7.40 -14.72 37.82
N ASP A 10 -8.11 -15.53 37.05
CA ASP A 10 -8.81 -16.75 37.46
C ASP A 10 -7.93 -18.01 37.41
N GLY A 11 -6.66 -17.89 37.00
CA GLY A 11 -5.72 -19.01 36.85
C GLY A 11 -5.80 -19.72 35.49
N THR A 12 -6.62 -19.26 34.55
CA THR A 12 -6.73 -19.87 33.22
C THR A 12 -5.43 -19.70 32.43
N THR A 13 -4.87 -20.82 31.97
CA THR A 13 -3.56 -20.88 31.26
C THR A 13 -3.67 -21.27 29.78
N HIS A 14 -4.76 -21.94 29.39
CA HIS A 14 -4.94 -22.47 28.05
C HIS A 14 -6.37 -22.24 27.56
N LEU A 15 -6.52 -21.91 26.28
CA LEU A 15 -7.81 -21.86 25.59
C LEU A 15 -7.98 -23.14 24.77
N ARG A 16 -9.01 -23.93 25.11
CA ARG A 16 -9.44 -25.09 24.31
C ARG A 16 -10.65 -24.66 23.48
N LEU A 17 -10.45 -24.50 22.19
CA LEU A 17 -11.50 -24.20 21.22
C LEU A 17 -11.77 -25.45 20.39
N SER A 18 -13.03 -25.71 20.09
CA SER A 18 -13.41 -26.63 19.02
C SER A 18 -12.95 -26.06 17.66
N PRO A 19 -12.80 -26.91 16.62
CA PRO A 19 -12.40 -26.44 15.29
C PRO A 19 -13.30 -25.31 14.74
N LEU A 20 -14.61 -25.40 14.97
CA LEU A 20 -15.57 -24.38 14.54
C LEU A 20 -15.42 -23.06 15.31
N GLU A 21 -15.27 -23.11 16.64
CA GLU A 21 -15.07 -21.90 17.44
C GLU A 21 -13.76 -21.17 17.07
N PHE A 22 -12.71 -21.94 16.74
CA PHE A 22 -11.46 -21.36 16.27
C PHE A 22 -11.65 -20.64 14.93
N MET A 23 -12.30 -21.28 13.96
CA MET A 23 -12.60 -20.65 12.66
C MET A 23 -13.49 -19.41 12.80
N GLN A 24 -14.49 -19.44 13.67
CA GLN A 24 -15.34 -18.27 13.96
C GLN A 24 -14.54 -17.10 14.54
N ARG A 25 -13.66 -17.36 15.50
CA ARG A 25 -12.80 -16.30 16.10
C ARG A 25 -11.79 -15.74 15.10
N LEU A 26 -11.27 -16.57 14.19
CA LEU A 26 -10.43 -16.10 13.09
C LEU A 26 -11.22 -15.26 12.08
N ALA A 27 -12.42 -15.70 11.70
CA ALA A 27 -13.29 -14.97 10.77
C ALA A 27 -13.69 -13.59 11.34
N ALA A 28 -13.84 -13.47 12.66
CA ALA A 28 -14.11 -12.19 13.33
C ALA A 28 -12.97 -11.16 13.18
N LEU A 29 -11.74 -11.60 12.87
CA LEU A 29 -10.63 -10.69 12.56
C LEU A 29 -10.72 -10.12 11.15
N VAL A 30 -11.55 -10.69 10.26
CA VAL A 30 -11.80 -10.15 8.93
C VAL A 30 -12.71 -8.92 9.07
N PRO A 31 -12.19 -7.71 8.84
CA PRO A 31 -12.97 -6.50 9.00
C PRO A 31 -14.12 -6.44 7.99
N ARG A 32 -15.20 -5.75 8.39
CA ARG A 32 -16.31 -5.47 7.48
C ARG A 32 -15.82 -4.74 6.23
N PRO A 33 -16.44 -5.00 5.05
CA PRO A 33 -16.16 -4.25 3.85
C PRO A 33 -16.24 -2.74 4.12
N ARG A 34 -15.37 -1.96 3.45
CA ARG A 34 -15.31 -0.48 3.49
C ARG A 34 -14.66 0.14 4.74
N LEU A 35 -14.05 -0.64 5.63
CA LEU A 35 -13.14 -0.12 6.66
C LEU A 35 -11.71 -0.03 6.11
N HIS A 36 -10.93 0.97 6.54
CA HIS A 36 -9.52 1.09 6.18
C HIS A 36 -8.75 -0.14 6.69
N LEU A 37 -8.41 -1.05 5.76
CA LEU A 37 -7.86 -2.39 6.02
C LEU A 37 -6.37 -2.39 6.36
N ILE A 38 -5.69 -1.25 6.23
CA ILE A 38 -4.27 -1.14 6.55
C ILE A 38 -4.12 -0.97 8.07
N ARG A 39 -4.42 -2.03 8.80
CA ARG A 39 -3.94 -2.21 10.16
C ARG A 39 -3.11 -3.48 10.20
N PHE A 40 -1.84 -3.31 9.92
CA PHE A 40 -0.87 -4.38 10.03
C PHE A 40 -0.77 -4.80 11.51
N HIS A 41 -1.27 -6.00 11.82
CA HIS A 41 -1.26 -6.57 13.17
C HIS A 41 -0.47 -7.88 13.22
N GLY A 42 -0.04 -8.24 14.43
CA GLY A 42 0.69 -9.48 14.67
C GLY A 42 1.93 -9.58 13.79
N VAL A 43 2.04 -10.68 13.05
CA VAL A 43 3.22 -11.01 12.27
C VAL A 43 3.42 -10.14 11.02
N LEU A 44 2.36 -9.50 10.55
CA LEU A 44 2.38 -8.58 9.41
C LEU A 44 2.62 -7.13 9.82
N ALA A 45 2.66 -6.82 11.12
CA ALA A 45 2.95 -5.49 11.67
C ALA A 45 4.33 -4.96 11.19
N PRO A 46 4.51 -3.64 11.02
CA PRO A 46 5.80 -3.06 10.57
C PRO A 46 6.95 -3.39 11.53
N HIS A 47 6.66 -3.56 12.82
CA HIS A 47 7.61 -3.89 13.88
C HIS A 47 7.44 -5.32 14.44
N ALA A 48 6.89 -6.26 13.67
CA ALA A 48 6.77 -7.65 14.11
C ALA A 48 8.16 -8.30 14.25
N GLY A 49 8.44 -8.98 15.37
CA GLY A 49 9.72 -9.67 15.59
C GLY A 49 10.04 -10.77 14.57
N LEU A 50 9.00 -11.37 13.96
CA LEU A 50 9.13 -12.41 12.93
C LEU A 50 9.16 -11.86 11.50
N ARG A 51 9.22 -10.53 11.31
CA ARG A 51 9.12 -9.89 9.99
C ARG A 51 10.20 -10.37 9.01
N ALA A 52 11.42 -10.60 9.47
CA ALA A 52 12.53 -11.07 8.65
C ALA A 52 12.30 -12.45 8.01
N ALA A 53 11.46 -13.29 8.62
CA ALA A 53 11.14 -14.62 8.10
C ALA A 53 9.97 -14.62 7.09
N ILE A 54 9.19 -13.53 7.02
CA ILE A 54 7.93 -13.46 6.27
C ILE A 54 8.00 -12.49 5.10
N VAL A 55 8.67 -11.36 5.29
CA VAL A 55 8.97 -10.47 4.17
C VAL A 55 10.00 -11.18 3.31
N PRO A 56 9.69 -11.53 2.05
CA PRO A 56 10.67 -12.11 1.16
C PRO A 56 11.88 -11.19 1.14
N GLY A 57 13.04 -11.70 1.56
CA GLY A 57 14.29 -10.96 1.43
C GLY A 57 14.47 -10.58 -0.03
N THR A 58 14.90 -9.35 -0.30
CA THR A 58 15.39 -9.00 -1.62
C THR A 58 16.48 -10.00 -1.94
N LEU A 59 16.28 -10.81 -2.99
CA LEU A 59 17.30 -11.73 -3.47
C LEU A 59 18.63 -10.98 -3.56
N GLU A 60 19.65 -11.62 -3.01
CA GLU A 60 20.97 -11.09 -2.71
C GLU A 60 21.53 -10.21 -3.82
N LYS A 61 21.94 -8.98 -3.45
CA LYS A 61 22.85 -8.19 -4.27
C LYS A 61 24.22 -8.85 -4.12
N ALA A 62 24.63 -9.62 -5.12
CA ALA A 62 25.96 -10.22 -5.19
C ALA A 62 27.04 -9.12 -5.12
N SER A 63 27.95 -9.31 -4.16
CA SER A 63 29.34 -8.83 -4.04
C SER A 63 29.77 -7.50 -4.68
N GLU A 64 30.11 -6.52 -3.83
CA GLU A 64 31.33 -5.68 -3.94
C GLU A 64 31.60 -4.97 -2.59
N PRO A 65 32.87 -4.74 -2.18
CA PRO A 65 33.20 -4.37 -0.81
C PRO A 65 33.00 -2.87 -0.51
N ALA A 66 32.75 -2.61 0.76
CA ALA A 66 32.34 -1.36 1.38
C ALA A 66 33.13 -0.09 0.98
N HIS A 67 32.42 0.87 0.39
CA HIS A 67 32.49 2.27 0.82
C HIS A 67 31.12 2.94 0.63
N GLU A 68 30.59 3.44 1.75
CA GLU A 68 29.42 4.31 1.96
C GLU A 68 28.37 3.68 2.90
N PRO A 69 27.89 4.45 3.90
CA PRO A 69 26.85 3.98 4.80
C PRO A 69 25.65 3.60 3.95
N ALA A 70 25.19 2.35 4.10
CA ALA A 70 24.06 1.78 3.40
C ALA A 70 22.90 2.79 3.37
N HIS A 71 22.78 3.49 2.23
CA HIS A 71 21.71 4.46 2.03
C HIS A 71 20.41 3.70 2.22
N ALA A 72 19.64 4.09 3.26
CA ALA A 72 18.27 3.70 3.47
C ALA A 72 17.59 3.58 2.10
N ALA A 73 17.21 2.35 1.71
CA ALA A 73 16.67 1.98 0.41
C ALA A 73 16.19 3.22 -0.36
N ALA A 74 17.05 3.73 -1.26
CA ALA A 74 16.99 5.11 -1.75
C ALA A 74 15.55 5.52 -2.00
N ARG A 75 15.03 6.48 -1.21
CA ARG A 75 13.67 6.99 -1.38
C ARG A 75 13.50 7.37 -2.85
N LEU A 76 12.66 6.61 -3.56
CA LEU A 76 12.35 6.89 -4.95
C LEU A 76 11.82 8.32 -5.06
N SER A 77 12.28 9.05 -6.08
CA SER A 77 11.72 10.36 -6.37
C SER A 77 10.21 10.22 -6.62
N TRP A 78 9.45 11.27 -6.33
CA TRP A 78 8.01 11.29 -6.63
C TRP A 78 7.73 10.96 -8.11
N ALA A 79 8.58 11.44 -9.03
CA ALA A 79 8.51 11.14 -10.45
C ALA A 79 8.71 9.64 -10.76
N ARG A 80 9.72 9.00 -10.16
CA ARG A 80 9.94 7.55 -10.30
C ARG A 80 8.80 6.73 -9.71
N LEU A 81 8.17 7.20 -8.63
CA LEU A 81 6.99 6.57 -8.06
C LEU A 81 5.79 6.66 -9.00
N LEU A 82 5.54 7.82 -9.62
CA LEU A 82 4.49 7.99 -10.62
C LEU A 82 4.67 7.03 -11.80
N LYS A 83 5.89 6.93 -12.34
CA LYS A 83 6.21 5.99 -13.42
C LYS A 83 5.98 4.54 -12.98
N ARG A 84 6.44 4.17 -11.79
CA ARG A 84 6.34 2.79 -11.30
C ARG A 84 4.91 2.35 -10.99
N VAL A 85 4.07 3.24 -10.44
CA VAL A 85 2.72 2.90 -9.97
C VAL A 85 1.64 3.16 -11.02
N PHE A 86 1.79 4.25 -11.78
CA PHE A 86 0.78 4.73 -12.72
C PHE A 86 1.23 4.74 -14.18
N ASP A 87 2.47 4.34 -14.47
CA ASP A 87 3.09 4.42 -15.81
C ASP A 87 3.10 5.85 -16.40
N ILE A 88 3.24 6.84 -15.52
CA ILE A 88 3.34 8.26 -15.91
C ILE A 88 4.80 8.71 -15.78
N ASP A 89 5.49 8.91 -16.91
CA ASP A 89 6.85 9.46 -16.94
C ASP A 89 6.81 10.99 -17.06
N ILE A 90 7.37 11.66 -16.05
CA ILE A 90 7.54 13.11 -16.01
C ILE A 90 9.02 13.52 -15.93
N GLU A 91 9.95 12.55 -15.98
CA GLU A 91 11.39 12.81 -16.05
C GLU A 91 11.85 12.97 -17.51
N HIS A 92 11.18 12.32 -18.47
CA HIS A 92 11.55 12.34 -19.89
C HIS A 92 10.39 12.74 -20.80
N CYS A 93 10.70 13.54 -21.82
CA CYS A 93 9.73 13.96 -22.83
C CYS A 93 9.34 12.77 -23.72
N PRO A 94 8.04 12.48 -23.93
CA PRO A 94 7.62 11.36 -24.77
C PRO A 94 7.93 11.57 -26.26
N ALA A 95 8.15 12.81 -26.71
CA ALA A 95 8.43 13.12 -28.11
C ALA A 95 9.93 13.05 -28.47
N CYS A 96 10.82 13.47 -27.56
CA CYS A 96 12.26 13.59 -27.84
C CYS A 96 13.18 12.89 -26.84
N GLY A 97 12.66 12.34 -25.74
CA GLY A 97 13.44 11.67 -24.71
C GLY A 97 14.29 12.60 -23.82
N GLY A 98 14.26 13.91 -24.06
CA GLY A 98 14.99 14.89 -23.24
C GLY A 98 14.44 14.99 -21.82
N THR A 99 15.28 15.42 -20.88
CA THR A 99 14.91 15.56 -19.47
C THR A 99 13.93 16.72 -19.26
N LEU A 100 12.79 16.44 -18.63
CA LEU A 100 11.79 17.43 -18.27
C LEU A 100 12.11 18.07 -16.92
N LYS A 101 11.72 19.34 -16.76
CA LYS A 101 11.81 20.09 -15.51
C LYS A 101 10.46 20.68 -15.15
N ILE A 102 10.05 20.54 -13.90
CA ILE A 102 8.86 21.21 -13.37
C ILE A 102 9.15 22.71 -13.29
N ILE A 103 8.40 23.51 -14.05
CA ILE A 103 8.56 24.98 -14.09
C ILE A 103 7.52 25.71 -13.24
N ALA A 104 6.32 25.14 -13.09
CA ALA A 104 5.23 25.72 -12.31
C ALA A 104 4.20 24.64 -11.94
N ALA A 105 3.48 24.86 -10.85
CA ALA A 105 2.22 24.19 -10.55
C ALA A 105 1.08 25.20 -10.76
N ILE A 106 0.10 24.83 -11.58
CA ILE A 106 -1.05 25.69 -11.88
C ILE A 106 -2.22 25.21 -11.05
N GLU A 107 -2.64 26.01 -10.07
CA GLU A 107 -3.69 25.63 -9.12
C GLU A 107 -5.03 26.35 -9.38
N GLU A 108 -5.03 27.45 -10.13
CA GLU A 108 -6.23 28.24 -10.37
C GLU A 108 -7.18 27.58 -11.39
N PRO A 109 -8.43 27.22 -11.01
CA PRO A 109 -9.32 26.43 -11.86
C PRO A 109 -9.63 27.08 -13.20
N ALA A 110 -9.83 28.40 -13.23
CA ALA A 110 -10.13 29.12 -14.47
C ALA A 110 -8.96 29.03 -15.48
N VAL A 111 -7.72 29.08 -14.97
CA VAL A 111 -6.51 28.96 -15.78
C VAL A 111 -6.35 27.52 -16.28
N ILE A 112 -6.56 26.53 -15.42
CA ILE A 112 -6.51 25.10 -15.78
C ILE A 112 -7.49 24.82 -16.91
N VAL A 113 -8.75 25.24 -16.78
CA VAL A 113 -9.79 25.04 -17.81
C VAL A 113 -9.38 25.69 -19.12
N ARG A 114 -8.85 26.92 -19.10
CA ARG A 114 -8.42 27.64 -20.30
C ARG A 114 -7.28 26.91 -21.02
N ILE A 115 -6.29 26.43 -20.27
CA ILE A 115 -5.15 25.68 -20.83
C ILE A 115 -5.60 24.34 -21.40
N LEU A 116 -6.38 23.55 -20.64
CA LEU A 116 -6.85 22.24 -21.09
C LEU A 116 -7.72 22.36 -22.35
N THR A 117 -8.61 23.35 -22.40
CA THR A 117 -9.46 23.61 -23.57
C THR A 117 -8.62 23.98 -24.79
N HIS A 118 -7.59 24.82 -24.62
CA HIS A 118 -6.68 25.19 -25.70
C HIS A 118 -5.88 23.99 -26.24
N LEU A 119 -5.52 23.05 -25.37
CA LEU A 119 -4.83 21.81 -25.74
C LEU A 119 -5.76 20.71 -26.28
N GLY A 120 -7.08 20.94 -26.31
CA GLY A 120 -8.07 19.94 -26.72
C GLY A 120 -8.24 18.79 -25.71
N LEU A 121 -7.85 19.00 -24.45
CA LEU A 121 -7.97 18.03 -23.37
C LEU A 121 -9.26 18.23 -22.56
N PRO A 122 -9.82 17.16 -21.96
CA PRO A 122 -11.01 17.27 -21.12
C PRO A 122 -10.73 18.11 -19.86
N ALA A 123 -11.40 19.25 -19.75
CA ALA A 123 -11.28 20.16 -18.61
C ALA A 123 -12.09 19.71 -17.37
N ARG A 124 -13.01 18.76 -17.53
CA ARG A 124 -13.82 18.20 -16.46
C ARG A 124 -13.20 16.88 -15.99
N ALA A 125 -12.96 16.76 -14.68
CA ALA A 125 -12.53 15.51 -14.09
C ALA A 125 -13.53 14.37 -14.40
N PRO A 126 -13.06 13.14 -14.63
CA PRO A 126 -13.96 12.01 -14.87
C PRO A 126 -14.90 11.81 -13.68
N PRO A 127 -16.18 11.49 -13.92
CA PRO A 127 -17.13 11.28 -12.85
C PRO A 127 -16.66 10.13 -11.94
N ARG A 128 -16.73 10.34 -10.62
CA ARG A 128 -16.39 9.29 -9.66
C ARG A 128 -17.43 8.18 -9.76
N SER A 129 -17.03 7.01 -10.24
CA SER A 129 -17.89 5.83 -10.21
C SER A 129 -17.96 5.24 -8.79
N PRO A 130 -19.10 4.67 -8.38
CA PRO A 130 -19.17 3.92 -7.14
C PRO A 130 -18.19 2.75 -7.18
N ALA A 131 -17.60 2.42 -6.03
CA ALA A 131 -16.72 1.26 -5.92
C ALA A 131 -17.49 -0.01 -6.28
N ARG A 132 -16.99 -0.77 -7.27
CA ARG A 132 -17.54 -2.08 -7.63
C ARG A 132 -17.22 -3.06 -6.50
N LEU A 133 -18.22 -3.50 -5.75
CA LEU A 133 -18.09 -4.61 -4.82
C LEU A 133 -18.23 -5.91 -5.62
N PRO A 134 -17.27 -6.85 -5.53
CA PRO A 134 -17.50 -8.20 -6.01
C PRO A 134 -18.73 -8.79 -5.31
N GLU A 135 -19.61 -9.45 -6.08
CA GLU A 135 -20.87 -10.08 -5.64
C GLU A 135 -20.70 -11.10 -4.49
N LEU A 136 -19.47 -11.50 -4.18
CA LEU A 136 -19.12 -12.47 -3.13
C LEU A 136 -19.60 -12.10 -1.72
N PHE A 137 -19.97 -10.84 -1.46
CA PHE A 137 -20.40 -10.36 -0.14
C PHE A 137 -21.88 -9.94 -0.08
N GLN A 138 -22.70 -10.27 -1.08
CA GLN A 138 -24.10 -9.83 -1.16
C GLN A 138 -25.12 -10.73 -0.44
N ALA A 139 -24.74 -11.81 0.24
CA ALA A 139 -25.69 -12.68 0.93
C ALA A 139 -25.29 -12.97 2.38
N ALA A 140 -26.00 -12.33 3.32
CA ALA A 140 -26.38 -12.84 4.65
C ALA A 140 -27.47 -11.94 5.23
#